data_AF-A0A420MC29-F1
#
_entry.id   AF-A0A420MC29-F1
#
_cell.length_a   1.000
_cell.length_b   1.000
_cell.length_c   1.000
_cell.angle_alpha   90.00
_cell.angle_beta   90.00
_cell.angle_gamma   90.00
#
_symmetry.space_group_name_H-M   'P 1'
#
loop_
_entity.id
_entity.type
_entity.pdbx_description
1 polymer ?
#
loop_
_entity_poly.entity_id
_entity_poly.type
_entity_poly.pdbx_seq_one_letter_code
_entity_poly.pdbx_strand_id
1 'polypeptide(L)' 'MRLYIEVWPISKRASTEIDYLVEASFKTESRMVASTTHDSLISYLQDKGWFLCQDSLKTQFIMERY' A
#
# COMPACT_ATOMS: atom_id res chain seq x y z
N MET A 1 -14.83 -11.12 4.74
CA MET A 1 -13.51 -11.05 4.06
C MET A 1 -12.49 -10.55 5.06
N ARG A 2 -11.28 -11.12 5.09
CA ARG A 2 -10.22 -10.68 6.01
C ARG A 2 -9.28 -9.73 5.28
N LEU A 3 -9.01 -8.58 5.89
CA LEU A 3 -7.99 -7.64 5.43
C LEU A 3 -6.66 -8.01 6.08
N TYR A 4 -5.61 -8.08 5.27
CA TYR A 4 -4.23 -8.30 5.69
C TYR A 4 -3.47 -6.99 5.50
N ILE A 5 -2.71 -6.60 6.51
CA ILE A 5 -1.89 -5.39 6.50
C ILE A 5 -0.44 -5.80 6.71
N GLU A 6 0.44 -5.37 5.81
CA GLU A 6 1.88 -5.47 5.98
C GLU A 6 2.47 -4.07 6.09
N VAL A 7 3.40 -3.89 7.02
CA VAL A 7 4.09 -2.62 7.24
C VAL A 7 5.59 -2.85 7.12
N TRP A 8 6.22 -2.15 6.19
CA TRP A 8 7.62 -2.24 5.87
C TRP A 8 8.32 -0.92 6.22
N PRO A 9 9.15 -0.87 7.28
CA PRO A 9 9.99 0.28 7.54
C PRO A 9 11.18 0.28 6.56
N ILE A 10 11.29 1.35 5.77
CA ILE A 10 12.36 1.55 4.79
C ILE A 10 13.25 2.68 5.31
N SER A 11 14.49 2.35 5.66
CA SER A 11 15.48 3.36 6.03
C SER A 11 16.07 4.01 4.79
N LYS A 12 16.23 5.33 4.81
CA LYS A 12 17.02 6.04 3.80
C LYS A 12 18.50 5.93 4.14
N ARG A 13 19.35 5.60 3.16
CA ARG A 13 20.80 5.72 3.34
C ARG A 13 21.14 7.17 3.72
N ALA A 14 21.98 7.32 4.74
CA ALA A 14 22.49 8.59 5.27
C ALA A 14 21.52 9.45 6.13
N SER A 15 20.35 8.95 6.53
CA SER A 15 19.50 9.63 7.53
C SER A 15 18.91 8.65 8.54
N THR A 16 18.48 9.14 9.71
CA THR A 16 17.69 8.38 10.69
C THR A 16 16.20 8.38 10.35
N GLU A 17 15.83 8.91 9.18
CA GLU A 17 14.45 8.97 8.71
C GLU A 17 14.01 7.59 8.20
N ILE A 18 12.82 7.16 8.65
CA ILE A 18 12.19 5.90 8.26
C ILE A 18 10.92 6.25 7.49
N ASP A 19 10.85 5.79 6.25
CA ASP A 19 9.61 5.80 5.48
C ASP A 19 8.87 4.49 5.71
N TYR A 20 7.55 4.54 5.91
CA TYR A 20 6.73 3.34 6.07
C TYR A 20 6.00 3.04 4.77
N LEU A 21 6.26 1.88 4.19
CA LEU A 21 5.46 1.33 3.11
C LEU A 21 4.40 0.39 3.70
N VAL A 22 3.13 0.75 3.56
CA VAL A 22 1.99 -0.04 4.05
C VAL A 22 1.30 -0.70 2.87
N GLU A 23 1.17 -2.02 2.90
CA GLU A 23 0.41 -2.79 1.94
C GLU A 23 -0.87 -3.32 2.59
N ALA A 24 -2.01 -3.11 1.93
CA ALA A 24 -3.30 -3.65 2.35
C ALA A 24 -3.79 -4.63 1.28
N SER A 25 -4.00 -5.89 1.65
CA SER A 25 -4.42 -6.93 0.72
C SER A 25 -5.56 -7.77 1.28
N PHE A 26 -6.39 -8.30 0.40
CA PHE A 26 -7.50 -9.17 0.76
C PHE A 26 -7.70 -10.23 -0.33
N LYS A 27 -8.31 -11.36 0.03
CA LYS A 27 -8.55 -12.47 -0.90
C LYS A 27 -10.05 -12.70 -1.07
N THR A 28 -10.47 -12.85 -2.32
CA THR A 28 -11.84 -13.21 -2.71
C THR A 28 -11.79 -13.99 -4.03
N GLU A 29 -12.73 -14.90 -4.21
CA GLU A 29 -12.86 -15.69 -5.45
C GLU A 29 -13.65 -14.94 -6.53
N SER A 30 -14.39 -13.88 -6.16
CA SER A 30 -15.18 -13.09 -7.10
C SER A 30 -14.43 -11.86 -7.56
N ARG A 31 -14.18 -11.78 -8.87
CA ARG A 31 -13.59 -10.61 -9.52
C ARG A 31 -14.40 -9.33 -9.30
N MET A 32 -15.74 -9.42 -9.33
CA MET A 32 -16.59 -8.26 -9.09
C MET A 32 -16.43 -7.76 -7.65
N VAL A 33 -16.44 -8.66 -6.68
CA VAL A 33 -16.21 -8.31 -5.26
C VAL A 33 -14.81 -7.73 -5.07
N ALA A 34 -13.81 -8.26 -5.78
CA ALA A 34 -12.45 -7.75 -5.76
C ALA A 34 -12.39 -6.29 -6.23
N SER A 35 -12.97 -6.00 -7.40
CA SER A 35 -13.00 -4.65 -7.96
C SER A 35 -13.73 -3.67 -7.05
N THR A 36 -14.96 -4.00 -6.65
CA THR A 36 -15.76 -3.09 -5.80
C THR A 36 -15.10 -2.83 -4.46
N THR A 37 -14.50 -3.84 -3.83
CA THR A 37 -13.84 -3.65 -2.54
C THR A 37 -12.53 -2.87 -2.68
N HIS A 38 -11.79 -3.10 -3.76
CA HIS A 38 -10.59 -2.34 -4.08
C HIS A 38 -10.91 -0.84 -4.20
N ASP A 39 -11.92 -0.48 -5.00
CA ASP A 39 -12.30 0.92 -5.22
C ASP A 39 -12.83 1.58 -3.95
N SER A 40 -13.57 0.83 -3.14
CA SER A 40 -14.05 1.27 -1.82
C SER A 40 -12.90 1.52 -0.85
N LEU A 41 -11.88 0.65 -0.85
CA LEU A 41 -10.71 0.78 0.01
C LEU A 41 -9.85 1.98 -0.40
N ILE A 42 -9.65 2.20 -1.70
CA ILE A 42 -8.96 3.40 -2.20
C ILE A 42 -9.69 4.66 -1.76
N SER A 43 -11.01 4.72 -1.99
CA SER A 43 -11.82 5.89 -1.61
C SER A 43 -11.73 6.18 -0.12
N TYR A 44 -11.77 5.15 0.72
CA TYR A 44 -11.61 5.27 2.17
C TYR A 44 -10.23 5.82 2.55
N LEU A 45 -9.15 5.32 1.94
CA LEU A 45 -7.80 5.78 2.24
C LEU A 45 -7.54 7.21 1.74
N GLN A 46 -8.16 7.59 0.63
CA GLN A 46 -8.12 8.97 0.12
C GLN A 46 -8.85 9.94 1.05
N ASP A 47 -10.04 9.58 1.55
CA ASP A 47 -10.79 10.37 2.56
C ASP A 47 -9.94 10.63 3.82
N LYS A 48 -9.12 9.65 4.22
CA LYS A 48 -8.20 9.79 5.36
C LYS A 48 -6.91 10.55 5.05
N GLY A 49 -6.64 10.86 3.78
CA GLY A 49 -5.36 11.45 3.35
C GLY A 49 -4.18 10.49 3.49
N TRP A 50 -4.43 9.17 3.55
CA TRP A 50 -3.41 8.13 3.70
C TRP A 50 -3.02 7.48 2.37
N PHE A 51 -3.80 7.70 1.33
CA PHE A 51 -3.53 7.11 0.02
C PHE A 51 -2.49 7.93 -0.74
N LEU A 52 -1.32 7.35 -0.97
CA LEU A 52 -0.32 7.88 -1.90
C LEU A 52 -0.63 7.35 -3.31
N CYS A 53 -1.17 8.22 -4.17
CA CYS A 53 -1.57 7.88 -5.53
C CYS A 53 -0.34 7.83 -6.47
N GLN A 54 0.62 6.95 -6.16
CA GLN A 54 1.83 6.80 -6.95
C GLN A 54 1.89 5.35 -7.45
N ASP A 55 1.82 5.20 -8.77
CA ASP A 55 1.96 3.90 -9.41
C ASP A 55 3.45 3.53 -9.34
N SER A 56 3.81 2.70 -8.37
CA SER A 56 5.19 2.27 -8.14
C SER A 56 5.17 0.83 -7.71
N LEU A 57 5.79 -0.04 -8.53
CA LEU A 57 5.99 -1.42 -8.17
C LEU A 57 6.83 -1.46 -6.90
N LYS A 58 6.37 -2.19 -5.87
CA LYS A 58 7.04 -2.35 -4.55
C LYS A 58 8.54 -2.57 -4.69
N THR A 59 8.94 -3.41 -5.64
CA THR A 59 10.35 -3.70 -5.97
C THR A 59 11.11 -2.45 -6.42
N GLN A 60 10.54 -1.64 -7.32
CA GLN A 60 11.19 -0.44 -7.82
C GLN A 60 11.35 0.61 -6.71
N PHE A 61 10.31 0.83 -5.90
CA PHE A 61 10.35 1.77 -4.78
C PHE A 61 11.42 1.42 -3.74
N ILE A 62 11.58 0.13 -3.44
CA ILE A 62 12.64 -0.35 -2.54
C ILE A 62 14.02 -0.12 -3.18
N MET A 63 14.19 -0.42 -4.47
CA MET A 63 15.47 -0.24 -5.17
C MET A 63 15.89 1.23 -5.27
N GLU A 64 14.96 2.17 -5.43
CA GLU A 64 15.26 3.61 -5.49
C GLU A 64 15.75 4.18 -4.14
N ARG A 65 15.54 3.47 -3.03
CA ARG A 65 15.95 3.88 -1.67
C ARG A 65 17.27 3.27 -1.20
N TYR A 66 17.83 2.33 -1.97
CA TYR A 66 19.06 1.58 -1.66
C TYR A 66 20.26 2.02 -2.49
#